data_AF-A0A7S2H0R7-F1
#
_entry.id   AF-A0A7S2H0R7-F1
#
_cell.length_a   1.000
_cell.length_b   1.000
_cell.length_c   1.000
_cell.angle_alpha   90.00
_cell.angle_beta   90.00
_cell.angle_gamma   90.00
#
_symmetry.space_group_name_H-M   'P 1'
#
loop_
_entity.id
_entity.type
_entity.pdbx_description
1 polymer ?
#
loop_
_entity_poly.entity_id
_entity_poly.type
_entity_poly.pdbx_seq_one_letter_code
_entity_poly.pdbx_strand_id
1 'polypeptide(L)'
;MKISLFGVVVVFARTSGAFLLGGRAQAAFSRTRLMMQVQDGGEVEDMRFKLEGMFEVSDDVNLDSAMPIKKPSSTRRKRESIEKNLISQIGGANTEDVIARLWKHWYSERGPKAHKEILDTSLYLAENFDNPRQLDVAVEKLDAIIAEYSDWAEPINQRATILYLQGKYEESIASCEKVLKLKPWHFGACSGIIMCYTQLQDEQQVTFWRKQVLPPEGKFLTDKGKIREPRKLWVDRMIREFELQERWRLS
;
A
#
# COMPACT_ATOMS: atom_id res chain seq x y z
N MET A 1 -3.47 23.81 -21.93
CA MET A 1 -4.37 23.44 -20.82
C MET A 1 -3.66 22.38 -19.99
N LYS A 2 -3.09 22.73 -18.83
CA LYS A 2 -2.25 21.84 -18.01
C LYS A 2 -3.14 21.07 -17.04
N ILE A 3 -3.58 19.87 -17.41
CA ILE A 3 -4.24 18.94 -16.49
C ILE A 3 -3.11 18.23 -15.73
N SER A 4 -2.92 18.61 -14.46
CA SER A 4 -1.91 18.00 -13.58
C SER A 4 -2.29 16.55 -13.30
N LEU A 5 -1.31 15.63 -13.32
CA LEU A 5 -1.44 14.23 -12.88
C LEU A 5 -2.03 14.08 -11.45
N PHE A 6 -2.18 15.19 -10.72
CA PHE A 6 -2.96 15.27 -9.47
C PHE A 6 -4.46 14.98 -9.63
N GLY A 7 -5.04 15.02 -10.84
CA GLY A 7 -6.48 14.89 -11.07
C GLY A 7 -7.12 13.59 -10.57
N VAL A 8 -6.38 12.47 -10.55
CA VAL A 8 -6.89 11.18 -10.04
C VAL A 8 -6.85 11.13 -8.50
N VAL A 9 -5.95 11.90 -7.88
CA VAL A 9 -5.98 12.16 -6.42
C VAL A 9 -7.13 13.13 -6.07
N VAL A 10 -7.62 13.93 -7.03
CA VAL A 10 -8.68 14.94 -6.78
C VAL A 10 -10.09 14.35 -6.73
N VAL A 11 -10.33 13.11 -7.18
CA VAL A 11 -11.58 12.39 -6.78
C VAL A 11 -11.62 12.19 -5.26
N PHE A 12 -10.47 12.20 -4.57
CA PHE A 12 -10.36 12.03 -3.13
C PHE A 12 -10.23 13.33 -2.31
N ALA A 13 -10.09 14.50 -2.95
CA ALA A 13 -9.90 15.78 -2.24
C ALA A 13 -11.20 16.56 -1.96
N ARG A 14 -12.35 16.14 -2.48
CA ARG A 14 -13.62 16.88 -2.35
C ARG A 14 -14.60 16.38 -1.28
N THR A 15 -14.34 15.25 -0.62
CA THR A 15 -15.25 14.68 0.40
C THR A 15 -14.77 14.85 1.84
N SER A 16 -13.55 15.35 2.07
CA SER A 16 -12.96 15.48 3.41
C SER A 16 -12.87 16.94 3.86
N GLY A 17 -13.99 17.67 3.83
CA GLY A 17 -13.98 19.12 4.06
C GLY A 17 -15.30 19.72 4.50
N ALA A 18 -15.94 19.19 5.54
CA ALA A 18 -16.80 19.93 6.47
C ALA A 18 -17.40 18.97 7.50
N PHE A 19 -16.96 19.03 8.77
CA PHE A 19 -17.81 19.39 9.91
C PHE A 19 -16.97 19.33 11.20
N LEU A 20 -16.83 20.50 11.81
CA LEU A 20 -16.23 20.75 13.11
C LEU A 20 -17.28 20.53 14.21
N LEU A 21 -16.80 20.03 15.35
CA LEU A 21 -17.27 20.23 16.73
C LEU A 21 -18.60 19.61 17.18
N GLY A 22 -18.54 18.79 18.23
CA GLY A 22 -19.69 18.52 19.09
C GLY A 22 -19.58 17.33 20.05
N GLY A 23 -18.90 17.52 21.18
CA GLY A 23 -19.38 17.12 22.51
C GLY A 23 -19.66 15.64 22.89
N ARG A 24 -18.84 15.18 23.85
CA ARG A 24 -19.20 14.33 25.02
C ARG A 24 -19.70 12.90 24.79
N ALA A 25 -18.82 11.95 25.08
CA ALA A 25 -19.16 10.84 25.99
C ALA A 25 -17.92 10.50 26.83
N GLN A 26 -17.98 10.91 28.09
CA GLN A 26 -16.99 10.66 29.12
C GLN A 26 -17.57 9.58 30.05
N ALA A 27 -16.69 8.71 30.53
CA ALA A 27 -16.81 7.86 31.71
C ALA A 27 -17.51 6.49 31.60
N ALA A 28 -16.69 5.45 31.77
CA ALA A 28 -16.80 4.31 32.71
C ALA A 28 -16.20 3.08 32.00
N PHE A 29 -15.14 2.40 32.44
CA PHE A 29 -14.73 2.02 33.79
C PHE A 29 -13.20 1.92 33.88
N SER A 30 -12.69 2.22 35.07
CA SER A 30 -11.28 2.07 35.44
C SER A 30 -11.04 0.76 36.18
N ARG A 31 -9.84 0.18 35.97
CA ARG A 31 -9.11 -0.79 36.83
C ARG A 31 -9.74 -2.20 36.89
N THR A 32 -9.02 -3.32 36.84
CA THR A 32 -7.73 -3.67 37.45
C THR A 32 -7.20 -4.98 36.81
N ARG A 33 -5.92 -5.00 36.44
CA ARG A 33 -4.94 -6.09 36.63
C ARG A 33 -5.50 -7.51 36.86
N LEU A 34 -5.29 -8.41 35.90
CA LEU A 34 -4.97 -9.81 36.20
C LEU A 34 -3.72 -10.18 35.39
N MET A 35 -2.64 -10.49 36.10
CA MET A 35 -1.53 -11.24 35.52
C MET A 35 -2.06 -12.64 35.23
N MET A 36 -1.81 -13.15 34.03
CA MET A 36 -1.82 -14.59 33.79
C MET A 36 -0.56 -14.91 32.99
N GLN A 37 0.39 -15.51 33.69
CA GLN A 37 1.52 -16.21 33.10
C GLN A 37 0.94 -17.31 32.19
N VAL A 38 1.31 -17.30 30.91
CA VAL A 38 1.22 -18.51 30.09
C VAL A 38 2.61 -19.13 30.11
N GLN A 39 2.78 -20.07 31.04
CA GLN A 39 3.78 -21.11 30.94
C GLN A 39 3.24 -22.22 30.03
N ASP A 40 4.18 -22.90 29.38
CA ASP A 40 4.09 -24.14 28.59
C ASP A 40 3.77 -24.03 27.08
N GLY A 41 4.80 -24.35 26.29
CA GLY A 41 4.83 -24.37 24.82
C GLY A 41 4.46 -25.72 24.22
N GLY A 42 3.68 -26.55 24.91
CA GLY A 42 3.33 -27.91 24.46
C GLY A 42 2.15 -28.01 23.48
N GLU A 43 1.24 -27.03 23.44
CA GLU A 43 -0.01 -27.16 22.66
C GLU A 43 0.12 -26.73 21.19
N VAL A 44 1.08 -25.86 20.85
CA VAL A 44 1.28 -25.35 19.47
C VAL A 44 1.93 -26.41 18.58
N GLU A 45 2.80 -27.24 19.15
CA GLU A 45 3.48 -28.32 18.44
C GLU A 45 2.54 -29.50 18.15
N ASP A 46 1.58 -29.79 19.04
CA ASP A 46 0.59 -30.85 18.85
C ASP A 46 -0.43 -30.52 17.74
N MET A 47 -0.80 -29.24 17.58
CA MET A 47 -1.61 -28.80 16.44
C MET A 47 -0.85 -28.86 15.11
N ARG A 48 0.45 -28.55 15.12
CA ARG A 48 1.30 -28.66 13.93
C ARG A 48 1.43 -30.11 13.49
N PHE A 49 1.65 -31.04 14.43
CA PHE A 49 1.75 -32.47 14.12
C PHE A 49 0.43 -33.06 13.61
N LYS A 50 -0.71 -32.62 14.17
CA LYS A 50 -2.05 -32.98 13.65
C LYS A 50 -2.30 -32.43 12.24
N LEU A 51 -1.88 -31.21 11.94
CA LEU A 51 -2.00 -30.63 10.60
C LEU A 51 -1.08 -31.33 9.58
N GLU A 52 0.16 -31.62 9.97
CA GLU A 52 1.13 -32.32 9.11
C GLU A 52 0.70 -33.77 8.81
N GLY A 53 0.00 -34.44 9.73
CA GLY A 53 -0.56 -35.78 9.51
C GLY A 53 -1.84 -35.85 8.67
N MET A 54 -2.48 -34.71 8.37
CA MET A 54 -3.71 -34.65 7.57
C MET A 54 -3.46 -34.45 6.06
N PHE A 55 -2.23 -34.17 5.65
CA PHE A 55 -1.84 -34.09 4.25
C PHE A 55 -1.00 -35.32 3.90
N GLU A 56 -1.60 -36.30 3.21
CA GLU A 56 -0.81 -37.31 2.50
C GLU A 56 0.05 -36.59 1.45
N VAL A 57 1.35 -36.49 1.71
CA VAL A 57 2.32 -36.01 0.74
C VAL A 57 2.44 -37.09 -0.33
N SER A 58 1.69 -36.88 -1.42
CA SER A 58 1.91 -37.62 -2.66
C SER A 58 3.30 -37.26 -3.18
N ASP A 59 4.17 -38.28 -3.34
CA ASP A 59 5.51 -38.16 -3.92
C ASP A 59 5.50 -37.64 -5.38
N ASP A 60 4.32 -37.48 -5.98
CA ASP A 60 4.14 -37.03 -7.37
C ASP A 60 3.99 -35.50 -7.53
N VAL A 61 4.15 -34.69 -6.47
CA VAL A 61 4.21 -33.23 -6.63
C VAL A 61 5.63 -32.81 -6.98
N ASN A 62 5.88 -32.59 -8.26
CA ASN A 62 7.09 -31.95 -8.74
C ASN A 62 7.18 -30.49 -8.23
N LEU A 63 7.81 -30.33 -7.05
CA LEU A 63 8.11 -29.07 -6.39
C LEU A 63 9.26 -28.28 -7.07
N ASP A 64 9.88 -28.82 -8.13
CA ASP A 64 10.81 -28.04 -8.98
C ASP A 64 10.09 -27.03 -9.89
N SER A 65 8.75 -26.94 -9.82
CA SER A 65 8.00 -25.84 -10.43
C SER A 65 7.96 -24.56 -9.58
N ALA A 66 8.74 -24.49 -8.50
CA ALA A 66 9.08 -23.20 -7.89
C ALA A 66 9.73 -22.33 -8.97
N MET A 67 8.96 -21.37 -9.49
CA MET A 67 9.44 -20.41 -10.48
C MET A 67 10.81 -19.90 -10.03
N PRO A 68 11.88 -20.04 -10.85
CA PRO A 68 13.18 -19.55 -10.46
C PRO A 68 13.02 -18.07 -10.09
N ILE A 69 13.50 -17.67 -8.91
CA ILE A 69 13.60 -16.25 -8.53
C ILE A 69 14.60 -15.63 -9.52
N LYS A 70 14.11 -15.27 -10.70
CA LYS A 70 14.93 -14.72 -11.78
C LYS A 70 15.54 -13.44 -11.25
N LYS A 71 16.87 -13.35 -11.26
CA LYS A 71 17.59 -12.10 -10.99
C LYS A 71 16.92 -10.97 -11.77
N PRO A 72 16.64 -9.82 -11.13
CA PRO A 72 15.87 -8.76 -11.77
C PRO A 72 16.59 -8.27 -13.03
N SER A 73 15.83 -8.06 -14.10
CA SER A 73 16.35 -7.52 -15.35
C SER A 73 17.09 -6.18 -15.11
N SER A 74 18.03 -5.84 -15.97
CA SER A 74 18.75 -4.55 -15.89
C SER A 74 17.78 -3.36 -15.87
N THR A 75 16.69 -3.45 -16.65
CA THR A 75 15.60 -2.47 -16.67
C THR A 75 14.92 -2.35 -15.31
N ARG A 76 14.59 -3.47 -14.65
CA ARG A 76 13.96 -3.46 -13.32
C ARG A 76 14.89 -2.86 -12.26
N ARG A 77 16.16 -3.26 -12.24
CA ARG A 77 17.15 -2.68 -11.31
C ARG A 77 17.31 -1.18 -11.47
N LYS A 78 17.31 -0.69 -12.72
CA LYS A 78 17.36 0.75 -13.00
C LYS A 78 16.14 1.49 -12.45
N ARG A 79 14.94 0.92 -12.56
CA ARG A 79 13.72 1.50 -11.97
C ARG A 79 13.80 1.57 -10.44
N GLU A 80 14.13 0.46 -9.81
CA GLU A 80 14.25 0.38 -8.35
C GLU A 80 15.32 1.35 -7.80
N SER A 81 16.44 1.52 -8.53
CA SER A 81 17.47 2.51 -8.18
C SER A 81 16.96 3.95 -8.26
N ILE A 82 16.17 4.28 -9.29
CA ILE A 82 15.53 5.60 -9.41
C ILE A 82 14.54 5.82 -8.26
N GLU A 83 13.73 4.83 -7.93
CA GLU A 83 12.78 4.91 -6.81
C GLU A 83 13.50 5.14 -5.48
N LYS A 84 14.55 4.36 -5.19
CA LYS A 84 15.38 4.51 -3.99
C LYS A 84 15.97 5.92 -3.90
N ASN A 85 16.47 6.45 -5.02
CA ASN A 85 17.01 7.81 -5.09
C ASN A 85 15.96 8.91 -4.88
N LEU A 86 14.75 8.73 -5.40
CA LEU A 86 13.66 9.67 -5.18
C LEU A 86 13.20 9.64 -3.71
N ILE A 87 13.04 8.44 -3.14
CA ILE A 87 12.59 8.27 -1.75
C ILE A 87 13.60 8.86 -0.76
N SER A 88 14.90 8.75 -1.02
CA SER A 88 15.92 9.35 -0.14
C SER A 88 15.90 10.88 -0.12
N GLN A 89 15.27 11.53 -1.11
CA GLN A 89 15.13 12.98 -1.20
C GLN A 89 13.85 13.52 -0.53
N ILE A 90 12.92 12.63 -0.14
CA ILE A 90 11.69 13.02 0.56
C ILE A 90 12.04 13.61 1.93
N GLY A 91 11.47 14.77 2.27
CA GLY A 91 11.79 15.53 3.49
C GLY A 91 12.82 16.65 3.30
N GLY A 92 13.32 16.85 2.07
CA GLY A 92 14.11 18.03 1.68
C GLY A 92 13.26 19.19 1.14
N ALA A 93 13.93 20.28 0.75
CA ALA A 93 13.29 21.52 0.28
C ALA A 93 12.35 21.38 -0.93
N ASN A 94 12.50 20.31 -1.72
CA ASN A 94 11.73 20.05 -2.95
C ASN A 94 10.83 18.81 -2.84
N THR A 95 10.34 18.48 -1.63
CA THR A 95 9.66 17.20 -1.40
C THR A 95 8.44 16.99 -2.33
N GLU A 96 7.65 18.03 -2.59
CA GLU A 96 6.47 17.89 -3.45
C GLU A 96 6.83 17.58 -4.92
N ASP A 97 7.92 18.17 -5.44
CA ASP A 97 8.45 17.81 -6.76
C ASP A 97 8.93 16.36 -6.79
N VAL A 98 9.64 15.93 -5.74
CA VAL A 98 10.13 14.56 -5.60
C VAL A 98 8.96 13.56 -5.58
N ILE A 99 7.89 13.86 -4.83
CA ILE A 99 6.67 13.05 -4.78
C ILE A 99 6.01 13.00 -6.17
N ALA A 100 5.89 14.12 -6.87
CA ALA A 100 5.33 14.16 -8.23
C ALA A 100 6.15 13.33 -9.23
N ARG A 101 7.48 13.39 -9.14
CA ARG A 101 8.40 12.58 -9.95
C ARG A 101 8.32 11.10 -9.63
N LEU A 102 8.12 10.75 -8.35
CA LEU A 102 7.93 9.37 -7.92
C LEU A 102 6.62 8.78 -8.47
N TRP A 103 5.51 9.52 -8.40
CA TRP A 103 4.26 9.14 -9.07
C TRP A 103 4.46 8.96 -10.58
N LYS A 104 5.08 9.93 -11.25
CA LYS A 104 5.38 9.82 -12.69
C LYS A 104 6.21 8.56 -12.99
N HIS A 105 7.17 8.22 -12.13
CA HIS A 105 7.97 7.01 -12.27
C HIS A 105 7.09 5.76 -12.18
N TRP A 106 6.27 5.62 -11.13
CA TRP A 106 5.37 4.47 -10.95
C TRP A 106 4.39 4.29 -12.10
N TYR A 107 3.82 5.37 -12.64
CA TYR A 107 2.92 5.32 -13.79
C TYR A 107 3.60 4.93 -15.11
N SER A 108 4.94 4.98 -15.20
CA SER A 108 5.67 4.78 -16.47
C SER A 108 6.62 3.58 -16.47
N GLU A 109 6.57 2.73 -15.45
CA GLU A 109 7.51 1.61 -15.26
C GLU A 109 7.54 0.59 -16.42
N ARG A 110 6.43 0.48 -17.16
CA ARG A 110 6.23 -0.49 -18.24
C ARG A 110 6.28 0.16 -19.64
N GLY A 111 6.86 1.36 -19.72
CA GLY A 111 7.10 2.04 -20.99
C GLY A 111 5.91 2.86 -21.49
N PRO A 112 6.07 3.58 -22.61
CA PRO A 112 5.13 4.61 -23.04
C PRO A 112 3.75 4.08 -23.44
N LYS A 113 3.67 2.87 -24.00
CA LYS A 113 2.40 2.24 -24.38
C LYS A 113 1.55 1.92 -23.14
N ALA A 114 2.10 1.13 -22.21
CA ALA A 114 1.44 0.78 -20.97
C ALA A 114 1.12 2.02 -20.10
N HIS A 115 2.02 3.02 -20.08
CA HIS A 115 1.77 4.31 -19.44
C HIS A 115 0.55 5.02 -20.01
N LYS A 116 0.37 5.01 -21.34
CA LYS A 116 -0.81 5.59 -21.97
C LYS A 116 -2.07 4.82 -21.59
N GLU A 117 -2.04 3.49 -21.63
CA GLU A 117 -3.20 2.64 -21.31
C GLU A 117 -3.73 2.86 -19.88
N ILE A 118 -2.85 2.96 -18.88
CA ILE A 118 -3.26 3.25 -17.50
C ILE A 118 -3.79 4.68 -17.34
N LEU A 119 -3.23 5.67 -18.05
CA LEU A 119 -3.73 7.05 -18.05
C LEU A 119 -5.10 7.16 -18.72
N ASP A 120 -5.30 6.50 -19.86
CA ASP A 120 -6.58 6.45 -20.56
C ASP A 120 -7.65 5.82 -19.64
N THR A 121 -7.29 4.75 -18.90
CA THR A 121 -8.17 4.13 -17.90
C THR A 121 -8.46 5.06 -16.72
N SER A 122 -7.48 5.88 -16.30
CA SER A 122 -7.63 6.88 -15.25
C SER A 122 -8.58 8.01 -15.64
N LEU A 123 -8.49 8.49 -16.88
CA LEU A 123 -9.41 9.49 -17.43
C LEU A 123 -10.83 8.93 -17.53
N TYR A 124 -10.95 7.71 -18.05
CA TYR A 124 -12.23 7.01 -18.11
C TYR A 124 -12.88 6.85 -16.74
N LEU A 125 -12.11 6.49 -15.70
CA LEU A 125 -12.62 6.44 -14.34
C LEU A 125 -13.09 7.81 -13.83
N ALA A 126 -12.31 8.87 -14.06
CA ALA A 126 -12.66 10.22 -13.62
C ALA A 126 -13.97 10.74 -14.26
N GLU A 127 -14.26 10.33 -15.48
CA GLU A 127 -15.48 10.70 -16.21
C GLU A 127 -16.71 9.87 -15.78
N ASN A 128 -16.51 8.69 -15.20
CA ASN A 128 -17.58 7.71 -14.98
C ASN A 128 -17.65 7.14 -13.56
N PHE A 129 -17.03 7.82 -12.57
CA PHE A 129 -16.87 7.29 -11.21
C PHE A 129 -18.20 7.04 -10.46
N ASP A 130 -19.29 7.66 -10.90
CA ASP A 130 -20.63 7.57 -10.32
C ASP A 130 -21.50 6.49 -10.98
N ASN A 131 -21.00 5.80 -12.01
CA ASN A 131 -21.73 4.79 -12.75
C ASN A 131 -21.17 3.38 -12.49
N PRO A 132 -21.87 2.52 -11.72
CA PRO A 132 -21.39 1.19 -11.36
C PRO A 132 -20.99 0.31 -12.56
N ARG A 133 -21.74 0.39 -13.66
CA ARG A 133 -21.42 -0.39 -14.87
C ARG A 133 -20.12 0.07 -15.52
N GLN A 134 -19.83 1.36 -15.48
CA GLN A 134 -18.59 1.89 -16.03
C GLN A 134 -17.40 1.60 -15.11
N LEU A 135 -17.63 1.54 -13.79
CA LEU A 135 -16.61 1.05 -12.84
C LEU A 135 -16.19 -0.39 -13.17
N ASP A 136 -17.14 -1.28 -13.49
CA ASP A 136 -16.83 -2.66 -13.88
C ASP A 136 -15.98 -2.71 -15.18
N VAL A 137 -16.31 -1.89 -16.18
CA VAL A 137 -15.50 -1.77 -17.41
C VAL A 137 -14.09 -1.25 -17.11
N ALA A 138 -13.94 -0.32 -16.16
CA ALA A 138 -12.62 0.16 -15.74
C ALA A 138 -11.80 -0.93 -15.03
N VAL A 139 -12.45 -1.79 -14.23
CA VAL A 139 -11.81 -2.97 -13.63
C VAL A 139 -11.34 -3.94 -14.71
N GLU A 140 -12.17 -4.25 -15.71
CA GLU A 140 -11.77 -5.15 -16.81
C GLU A 140 -10.55 -4.63 -17.58
N LYS A 141 -10.49 -3.31 -17.84
CA LYS A 141 -9.32 -2.68 -18.47
C LYS A 141 -8.06 -2.84 -17.61
N LEU A 142 -8.17 -2.63 -16.30
CA LEU A 142 -7.04 -2.79 -15.38
C LEU A 142 -6.62 -4.25 -15.23
N ASP A 143 -7.57 -5.19 -15.18
CA ASP A 143 -7.29 -6.62 -15.08
C ASP A 143 -6.51 -7.11 -16.32
N ALA A 144 -6.81 -6.58 -17.52
CA ALA A 144 -6.01 -6.85 -18.72
C ALA A 144 -4.57 -6.32 -18.59
N ILE A 145 -4.38 -5.09 -18.08
CA ILE A 145 -3.04 -4.52 -17.84
C ILE A 145 -2.29 -5.32 -16.77
N ILE A 146 -2.96 -5.74 -15.69
CA ILE A 146 -2.38 -6.55 -14.61
C ILE A 146 -1.99 -7.94 -15.11
N ALA A 147 -2.78 -8.55 -15.99
CA ALA A 147 -2.45 -9.84 -16.59
C ALA A 147 -1.16 -9.76 -17.44
N GLU A 148 -0.95 -8.67 -18.17
CA GLU A 148 0.27 -8.43 -18.94
C GLU A 148 1.47 -8.06 -18.04
N TYR A 149 1.22 -7.28 -16.97
CA TYR A 149 2.24 -6.70 -16.10
C TYR A 149 1.97 -6.98 -14.60
N SER A 150 1.98 -8.25 -14.21
CA SER A 150 1.62 -8.68 -12.85
C SER A 150 2.50 -8.12 -11.72
N ASP A 151 3.71 -7.65 -12.05
CA ASP A 151 4.65 -7.01 -11.11
C ASP A 151 4.61 -5.47 -11.16
N TRP A 152 3.56 -4.88 -11.75
CA TRP A 152 3.37 -3.43 -11.81
C TRP A 152 2.33 -2.96 -10.79
N ALA A 153 2.78 -2.15 -9.84
CA ALA A 153 1.98 -1.71 -8.70
C ALA A 153 0.81 -0.77 -9.07
N GLU A 154 1.00 0.15 -10.02
CA GLU A 154 0.04 1.23 -10.24
C GLU A 154 -1.33 0.74 -10.76
N PRO A 155 -1.43 -0.19 -11.74
CA PRO A 155 -2.72 -0.73 -12.14
C PRO A 155 -3.47 -1.42 -10.99
N ILE A 156 -2.74 -2.12 -10.10
CA ILE A 156 -3.31 -2.78 -8.92
C ILE A 156 -3.82 -1.74 -7.92
N ASN A 157 -3.07 -0.64 -7.73
CA ASN A 157 -3.49 0.48 -6.88
C ASN A 157 -4.74 1.20 -7.42
N GLN A 158 -4.81 1.40 -8.74
CA GLN A 158 -5.98 1.98 -9.39
C GLN A 158 -7.20 1.05 -9.30
N ARG A 159 -7.00 -0.27 -9.40
CA ARG A 159 -8.07 -1.26 -9.19
C ARG A 159 -8.58 -1.21 -7.75
N ALA A 160 -7.69 -1.07 -6.77
CA ALA A 160 -8.06 -0.87 -5.37
C ALA A 160 -8.95 0.37 -5.17
N THR A 161 -8.62 1.47 -5.87
CA THR A 161 -9.44 2.69 -5.87
C THR A 161 -10.85 2.43 -6.38
N ILE A 162 -11.00 1.68 -7.48
CA ILE A 162 -12.33 1.37 -8.02
C ILE A 162 -13.12 0.47 -7.07
N LEU A 163 -12.47 -0.54 -6.46
CA LEU A 163 -13.10 -1.41 -5.47
C LEU A 163 -13.60 -0.62 -4.25
N TYR A 164 -12.84 0.38 -3.80
CA TYR A 164 -13.28 1.30 -2.76
C TYR A 164 -14.54 2.08 -3.19
N LEU A 165 -14.56 2.62 -4.42
CA LEU A 165 -15.73 3.33 -4.96
C LEU A 165 -16.95 2.42 -5.09
N GLN A 166 -16.75 1.12 -5.34
CA GLN A 166 -17.80 0.10 -5.36
C GLN A 166 -18.25 -0.36 -3.97
N GLY A 167 -17.63 0.13 -2.88
CA GLY A 167 -17.92 -0.32 -1.51
C GLY A 167 -17.32 -1.70 -1.16
N LYS A 168 -16.46 -2.26 -2.01
CA LYS A 168 -15.78 -3.56 -1.80
C LYS A 168 -14.48 -3.33 -1.03
N TYR A 169 -14.59 -2.94 0.23
CA TYR A 169 -13.46 -2.46 1.03
C TYR A 169 -12.41 -3.53 1.29
N GLU A 170 -12.82 -4.77 1.59
CA GLU A 170 -11.91 -5.89 1.85
C GLU A 170 -11.09 -6.26 0.60
N GLU A 171 -11.73 -6.27 -0.57
CA GLU A 171 -11.05 -6.52 -1.86
C GLU A 171 -10.10 -5.37 -2.22
N SER A 172 -10.47 -4.13 -1.88
CA SER A 172 -9.62 -2.96 -2.03
C SER A 172 -8.37 -3.07 -1.14
N ILE A 173 -8.54 -3.43 0.14
CA ILE A 173 -7.44 -3.68 1.08
C ILE A 173 -6.51 -4.77 0.52
N ALA A 174 -7.05 -5.91 0.08
CA ALA A 174 -6.26 -7.00 -0.48
C ALA A 174 -5.46 -6.56 -1.72
N SER A 175 -6.03 -5.67 -2.54
CA SER A 175 -5.33 -5.09 -3.70
C SER A 175 -4.21 -4.15 -3.27
N CYS A 176 -4.45 -3.28 -2.28
CA CYS A 176 -3.40 -2.43 -1.70
C CYS A 176 -2.29 -3.24 -1.02
N GLU A 177 -2.60 -4.35 -0.34
CA GLU A 177 -1.59 -5.22 0.25
C GLU A 177 -0.70 -5.87 -0.82
N LYS A 178 -1.27 -6.26 -1.98
CA LYS A 178 -0.47 -6.71 -3.14
C LYS A 178 0.48 -5.62 -3.62
N VAL A 179 0.02 -4.37 -3.68
CA VAL A 179 0.88 -3.21 -4.01
C VAL A 179 2.02 -3.09 -3.01
N LEU A 180 1.75 -3.20 -1.71
CA LEU A 180 2.76 -3.08 -0.66
C LEU A 180 3.75 -4.26 -0.62
N LYS A 181 3.34 -5.45 -1.05
CA LYS A 181 4.28 -6.57 -1.27
C LYS A 181 5.26 -6.27 -2.40
N LEU A 182 4.81 -5.61 -3.46
CA LEU A 182 5.69 -5.17 -4.57
C LEU A 182 6.55 -3.96 -4.17
N LYS A 183 5.97 -3.00 -3.46
CA LYS A 183 6.56 -1.71 -3.10
C LYS A 183 6.12 -1.29 -1.68
N PRO A 184 6.84 -1.70 -0.62
CA PRO A 184 6.51 -1.36 0.77
C PRO A 184 6.42 0.15 1.06
N TRP A 185 7.08 0.96 0.24
CA TRP A 185 7.12 2.43 0.29
C TRP A 185 5.99 3.12 -0.48
N HIS A 186 5.05 2.37 -1.09
CA HIS A 186 3.96 2.93 -1.89
C HIS A 186 2.89 3.59 -1.02
N PHE A 187 3.12 4.87 -0.68
CA PHE A 187 2.26 5.61 0.26
C PHE A 187 0.80 5.75 -0.22
N GLY A 188 0.52 5.72 -1.53
CA GLY A 188 -0.85 5.72 -2.04
C GLY A 188 -1.68 4.49 -1.63
N ALA A 189 -1.03 3.33 -1.54
CA ALA A 189 -1.70 2.09 -1.16
C ALA A 189 -1.95 2.05 0.34
N CYS A 190 -1.01 2.55 1.15
CA CYS A 190 -1.23 2.76 2.58
C CYS A 190 -2.44 3.69 2.83
N SER A 191 -2.55 4.79 2.06
CA SER A 191 -3.71 5.67 2.14
C SER A 191 -5.01 4.97 1.78
N GLY A 192 -5.02 4.16 0.71
CA GLY A 192 -6.19 3.35 0.32
C GLY A 192 -6.65 2.39 1.42
N ILE A 193 -5.72 1.72 2.10
CA ILE A 193 -6.02 0.85 3.24
C ILE A 193 -6.63 1.63 4.40
N ILE A 194 -6.07 2.80 4.75
CA ILE A 194 -6.61 3.67 5.81
C ILE A 194 -8.05 4.07 5.49
N MET A 195 -8.33 4.43 4.23
CA MET A 195 -9.67 4.80 3.79
C MET A 195 -10.66 3.65 3.92
N CYS A 196 -10.27 2.44 3.50
CA CYS A 196 -11.11 1.26 3.63
C CYS A 196 -11.43 0.93 5.09
N TYR A 197 -10.43 0.89 5.97
CA TYR A 197 -10.66 0.65 7.40
C TYR A 197 -11.47 1.76 8.08
N THR A 198 -11.39 3.00 7.57
CA THR A 198 -12.26 4.10 8.03
C THR A 198 -13.72 3.81 7.69
N GLN A 199 -14.02 3.32 6.49
CA GLN A 199 -15.39 2.92 6.11
C GLN A 199 -15.89 1.71 6.90
N LEU A 200 -14.99 0.76 7.19
CA LEU A 200 -15.27 -0.42 8.03
C LEU A 200 -15.34 -0.09 9.54
N GLN A 201 -15.08 1.16 9.94
CA GLN A 201 -15.07 1.62 11.34
C GLN A 201 -14.06 0.86 12.23
N ASP A 202 -12.98 0.35 11.65
CA ASP A 202 -11.89 -0.31 12.39
C ASP A 202 -10.79 0.70 12.78
N GLU A 203 -11.02 1.39 13.90
CA GLU A 203 -10.09 2.39 14.44
C GLU A 203 -8.71 1.82 14.82
N GLN A 204 -8.63 0.52 15.16
CA GLN A 204 -7.36 -0.12 15.50
C GLN A 204 -6.47 -0.20 14.26
N GLN A 205 -7.04 -0.66 13.14
CA GLN A 205 -6.33 -0.75 11.87
C GLN A 205 -6.01 0.62 11.29
N VAL A 206 -6.93 1.59 11.38
CA VAL A 206 -6.66 2.98 10.98
C VAL A 206 -5.45 3.53 11.75
N THR A 207 -5.40 3.34 13.07
CA THR A 207 -4.29 3.81 13.91
C THR A 207 -2.97 3.11 13.58
N PHE A 208 -3.02 1.81 13.26
CA PHE A 208 -1.86 1.06 12.81
C PHE A 208 -1.31 1.60 11.48
N TRP A 209 -2.16 1.71 10.45
CA TRP A 209 -1.76 2.12 9.11
C TRP A 209 -1.36 3.60 9.00
N ARG A 210 -1.92 4.49 9.84
CA ARG A 210 -1.47 5.90 9.96
C ARG A 210 0.01 6.04 10.33
N LYS A 211 0.60 5.04 10.99
CA LYS A 211 2.04 5.02 11.31
C LYS A 211 2.90 4.56 10.13
N GLN A 212 2.28 3.97 9.10
CA GLN A 212 2.94 3.40 7.93
C GLN A 212 2.96 4.35 6.73
N VAL A 213 1.89 5.13 6.54
CA VAL A 213 1.76 6.11 5.45
C VAL A 213 2.81 7.23 5.56
N LEU A 214 3.12 7.87 4.43
CA LEU A 214 4.01 9.03 4.36
C LEU A 214 3.49 10.14 5.30
N PRO A 215 4.23 10.52 6.36
CA PRO A 215 3.75 11.51 7.31
C PRO A 215 3.76 12.93 6.73
N PRO A 216 3.01 13.87 7.36
CA PRO A 216 3.04 15.27 7.00
C PRO A 216 4.45 15.85 7.12
N GLU A 217 4.69 16.92 6.37
CA GLU A 217 5.95 17.66 6.47
C GLU A 217 6.06 18.39 7.81
N GLY A 218 7.29 18.56 8.29
CA GLY A 218 7.59 19.40 9.43
C GLY A 218 8.35 18.70 10.55
N LYS A 219 8.73 19.54 11.52
CA LYS A 219 9.36 19.13 12.78
C LYS A 219 8.34 19.23 13.90
N PHE A 220 8.20 18.18 14.68
CA PHE A 220 7.19 18.08 15.72
C PHE A 220 7.86 18.01 17.09
N LEU A 221 7.48 18.90 18.00
CA LEU A 221 7.91 18.83 19.38
C LEU A 221 7.10 17.74 20.09
N THR A 222 7.79 16.80 20.73
CA THR A 222 7.14 15.77 21.56
C THR A 222 6.90 16.30 22.97
N ASP A 223 5.99 15.65 23.70
CA ASP A 223 5.70 15.95 25.13
C ASP A 223 6.96 15.89 26.02
N LYS A 224 8.02 15.24 25.56
CA LYS A 224 9.33 15.13 26.24
C LYS A 224 10.34 16.20 25.79
N GLY A 225 9.90 17.24 25.08
CA GLY A 225 10.75 18.32 24.57
C GLY A 225 11.70 17.92 23.44
N LYS A 226 11.58 16.70 22.89
CA LYS A 226 12.41 16.25 21.75
C LYS A 226 11.77 16.64 20.43
N ILE A 227 12.55 17.21 19.53
CA ILE A 227 12.15 17.43 18.13
C ILE A 227 12.16 16.08 17.41
N ARG A 228 11.07 15.77 16.72
CA ARG A 228 10.95 14.63 15.80
C ARG A 228 10.77 15.12 14.38
N GLU A 229 11.35 14.37 13.45
CA GLU A 229 11.20 14.56 12.01
C GLU A 229 10.60 13.27 11.41
N PRO A 230 9.27 13.07 11.52
CA PRO A 230 8.62 11.82 11.14
C PRO A 230 8.90 11.41 9.69
N ARG A 231 8.97 12.38 8.78
CA ARG A 231 9.27 12.15 7.37
C ARG A 231 10.68 11.58 7.16
N LYS A 232 11.68 12.09 7.91
CA LYS A 232 13.04 11.53 7.89
C LYS A 232 13.07 10.08 8.41
N LEU A 233 12.41 9.82 9.53
CA LEU A 233 12.31 8.46 10.09
C LEU A 233 11.60 7.49 9.15
N TRP A 234 10.57 7.97 8.45
CA TRP A 234 9.86 7.21 7.42
C TRP A 234 10.78 6.87 6.25
N VAL A 235 11.54 7.86 5.74
CA VAL A 235 12.52 7.64 4.66
C VAL A 235 13.58 6.63 5.08
N ASP A 236 14.19 6.79 6.26
CA ASP A 236 15.21 5.87 6.77
C ASP A 236 14.67 4.43 6.84
N ARG A 237 13.40 4.26 7.23
CA ARG A 237 12.74 2.95 7.22
C ARG A 237 12.57 2.42 5.80
N MET A 238 12.05 3.23 4.86
CA MET A 238 11.82 2.78 3.48
C MET A 238 13.12 2.42 2.76
N ILE A 239 14.21 3.15 3.00
CA ILE A 239 15.53 2.80 2.45
C ILE A 239 16.02 1.45 2.99
N ARG A 240 15.80 1.15 4.27
CA ARG A 240 16.09 -0.19 4.82
C ARG A 240 15.25 -1.29 4.17
N GLU A 241 13.97 -1.02 3.88
CA GLU A 241 13.11 -1.99 3.17
C GLU A 241 13.63 -2.30 1.75
N PHE A 242 14.11 -1.30 1.00
CA PHE A 242 14.80 -1.53 -0.28
C PHE A 242 15.98 -2.48 -0.12
N GLU A 243 16.85 -2.20 0.85
CA GLU A 243 18.07 -2.99 1.07
C GLU A 243 17.74 -4.43 1.49
N LEU A 244 16.70 -4.63 2.29
CA LEU A 244 16.21 -5.97 2.65
C LEU A 244 15.70 -6.70 1.39
N GLN A 245 14.84 -6.06 0.59
CA GLN A 245 14.34 -6.67 -0.64
C GLN A 245 15.47 -6.99 -1.64
N GLU A 246 16.49 -6.15 -1.74
CA GLU A 246 17.67 -6.41 -2.57
C GLU A 246 18.44 -7.64 -2.07
N ARG A 247 18.65 -7.78 -0.75
CA ARG A 247 19.33 -8.95 -0.16
C ARG A 247 18.58 -10.25 -0.41
N TRP A 248 17.28 -10.29 -0.14
CA TRP A 248 16.43 -11.48 -0.36
C TRP A 248 16.39 -11.95 -1.81
N ARG A 249 16.63 -11.06 -2.78
CA ARG A 249 16.65 -11.40 -4.22
C ARG A 249 18.03 -11.87 -4.71
N LEU A 250 19.07 -11.68 -3.91
CA LEU A 250 20.45 -12.03 -4.25
C LEU A 250 20.95 -13.28 -3.51
N SER A 251 20.30 -13.64 -2.39
CA SER A 251 20.43 -14.92 -1.67
C SER A 251 19.74 -16.06 -2.41
#